data_AF-A0A0N5ABI4-F1
#
_entry.id   AF-A0A0N5ABI4-F1
#
_cell.length_a   1.000
_cell.length_b   1.000
_cell.length_c   1.000
_cell.angle_alpha   90.00
_cell.angle_beta   90.00
_cell.angle_gamma   90.00
#
_symmetry.space_group_name_H-M   'P 1'
#
loop_
_entity.id
_entity.type
_entity.pdbx_description
1 polymer ?
#
loop_
_entity_poly.entity_id
_entity_poly.type
_entity_poly.pdbx_seq_one_letter_code
_entity_poly.pdbx_strand_id
1 'polypeptide(L)' 'LCRSLGELKALRIWIDESGLAHRQSWFCNKVVFKDLQTGKIYEFVVNNWFGMQNGDGQVNFLSNCLEYYLQIYMFAAD' A
#
# COMPACT_ATOMS: atom_id res chain seq x y z
N LEU A 1 14.14 20.99 7.11
CA LEU A 1 14.57 19.74 7.81
C LEU A 1 13.38 18.81 7.85
N CYS A 2 13.46 17.65 7.20
CA CYS A 2 12.39 16.65 7.21
C CYS A 2 12.16 16.17 8.65
N ARG A 3 10.94 16.36 9.17
CA ARG A 3 10.57 15.90 10.51
C ARG A 3 10.29 14.40 10.46
N SER A 4 10.83 13.66 11.42
CA SER A 4 10.48 12.24 11.59
C SER A 4 8.97 12.07 11.79
N LEU A 5 8.38 11.09 11.09
CA LEU A 5 6.97 10.72 11.24
C LEU A 5 6.73 9.75 12.41
N GLY A 6 7.80 9.34 13.10
CA GLY A 6 7.73 8.33 14.17
C GLY A 6 7.83 6.91 13.63
N GLU A 7 7.52 5.94 14.48
CA GLU A 7 7.55 4.52 14.13
C GLU A 7 6.41 4.14 13.17
N LEU A 8 6.68 3.29 12.18
CA LEU A 8 5.63 2.77 11.31
C LEU A 8 4.63 1.93 12.12
N LYS A 9 3.37 2.30 12.01
CA LYS A 9 2.27 1.81 12.85
C LYS A 9 1.16 1.14 12.05
N ALA A 10 0.78 1.71 10.92
CA ALA A 10 -0.10 1.05 9.95
C ALA A 10 0.23 1.53 8.53
N LEU A 11 -0.05 0.67 7.56
CA LEU A 11 0.09 0.97 6.15
C LEU A 11 -1.28 0.86 5.47
N ARG A 12 -1.75 1.97 4.90
CA ARG A 12 -2.93 1.99 4.04
C ARG A 12 -2.50 2.24 2.60
N ILE A 13 -2.91 1.34 1.70
CA ILE A 13 -2.75 1.49 0.26
C ILE A 13 -4.12 1.72 -0.36
N TRP A 14 -4.23 2.74 -1.20
CA TRP A 14 -5.40 3.03 -2.01
C TRP A 14 -5.00 3.09 -3.49
N ILE A 15 -5.86 2.54 -4.34
CA ILE A 15 -5.74 2.59 -5.80
C ILE A 15 -6.89 3.41 -6.39
N ASP A 16 -6.60 4.19 -7.42
CA ASP A 16 -7.54 5.15 -8.03
C ASP A 16 -8.44 4.56 -9.12
N GLU A 17 -8.27 3.28 -9.46
CA GLU A 17 -9.04 2.53 -10.46
C GLU A 17 -9.18 3.23 -11.83
N SER A 18 -8.30 4.18 -12.13
CA SER A 18 -8.41 5.07 -13.29
C SER A 18 -8.05 4.41 -14.62
N GLY A 19 -7.46 3.22 -14.60
CA GLY A 19 -7.11 2.44 -15.79
C GLY A 19 -8.33 1.91 -16.57
N LEU A 20 -8.11 1.34 -17.76
CA LEU A 20 -9.16 0.69 -18.55
C LEU A 20 -9.14 -0.84 -18.38
N ALA A 21 -10.31 -1.42 -18.14
CA ALA A 21 -10.53 -2.86 -18.03
C ALA A 21 -9.53 -3.53 -17.06
N HIS A 22 -8.78 -4.54 -17.52
CA HIS A 22 -7.81 -5.29 -16.71
C HIS A 22 -6.69 -4.43 -16.09
N ARG A 23 -6.51 -3.18 -16.54
CA ARG A 23 -5.53 -2.23 -15.98
C ARG A 23 -6.00 -1.56 -14.68
N GLN A 24 -7.24 -1.81 -14.27
CA GLN A 24 -7.81 -1.33 -13.00
C GLN A 24 -7.43 -2.20 -11.79
N SER A 25 -6.63 -3.25 -11.98
CA SER A 25 -6.30 -4.18 -10.91
C SER A 25 -4.81 -4.50 -10.84
N TRP A 26 -4.30 -4.55 -9.62
CA TRP A 26 -2.87 -4.70 -9.33
C TRP A 26 -2.68 -5.91 -8.42
N PHE A 27 -1.93 -6.92 -8.89
CA PHE A 27 -1.50 -7.99 -8.01
C PHE A 27 -0.35 -7.49 -7.13
N CYS A 28 -0.54 -7.52 -5.83
CA CYS A 28 0.49 -7.18 -4.87
C CYS A 28 0.99 -8.45 -4.18
N ASN A 29 2.24 -8.82 -4.43
CA ASN A 29 2.89 -9.91 -3.70
C ASN A 29 3.27 -9.46 -2.27
N LYS A 30 4.04 -8.37 -2.17
CA LYS A 30 4.47 -7.79 -0.90
C LYS A 30 4.74 -6.29 -1.01
N VAL A 31 4.71 -5.63 0.14
CA VAL A 31 5.13 -4.24 0.31
C VAL A 31 6.30 -4.20 1.27
N VAL A 32 7.37 -3.48 0.89
CA VAL A 32 8.56 -3.30 1.72
C VAL A 32 8.72 -1.82 2.02
N PHE A 33 8.68 -1.45 3.30
CA PHE A 33 8.90 -0.09 3.76
C PHE A 33 10.24 0.01 4.48
N LYS A 34 11.10 0.92 4.04
CA LYS A 34 12.40 1.19 4.66
C LYS A 34 12.40 2.59 5.24
N ASP A 35 12.54 2.69 6.56
CA ASP A 35 12.81 3.96 7.23
C ASP A 35 14.26 4.38 6.92
N LEU A 36 14.43 5.46 6.16
CA LEU A 36 15.75 5.96 5.78
C LEU A 36 16.51 6.63 6.92
N GLN A 37 15.83 7.05 7.99
CA GLN A 37 16.44 7.68 9.16
C GLN A 37 16.99 6.62 10.12
N THR A 38 16.23 5.55 10.38
CA THR A 38 16.61 4.49 11.33
C THR A 38 17.19 3.25 10.68
N GLY A 39 17.01 3.06 9.37
CA GLY A 39 17.39 1.87 8.62
C GLY A 39 16.45 0.68 8.81
N LYS A 40 15.41 0.78 9.65
CA LYS A 40 14.44 -0.30 9.88
C LYS A 40 13.69 -0.67 8.61
N ILE A 41 13.46 -1.97 8.42
CA ILE A 41 12.71 -2.51 7.28
C ILE A 41 11.47 -3.21 7.82
N TYR A 42 10.32 -2.90 7.22
CA TYR A 42 9.03 -3.51 7.50
C TYR A 42 8.54 -4.21 6.23
N GLU A 43 8.17 -5.48 6.34
CA GLU A 43 7.64 -6.26 5.22
C GLU A 43 6.19 -6.65 5.48
N PHE A 44 5.33 -6.40 4.49
CA PHE A 44 3.92 -6.78 4.52
C PHE A 44 3.66 -7.72 3.33
N VAL A 45 3.48 -9.00 3.62
CA VAL A 45 3.09 -9.98 2.60
C VAL A 45 1.59 -9.80 2.33
N VAL A 46 1.23 -9.60 1.07
CA VAL A 46 -0.16 -9.35 0.64
C VAL A 46 -0.69 -10.55 -0.13
N ASN A 47 0.02 -10.97 -1.18
CA ASN A 47 -0.35 -12.06 -2.09
C ASN A 47 -1.82 -12.01 -2.55
N ASN A 48 -2.32 -10.81 -2.85
CA ASN A 48 -3.70 -10.60 -3.27
C ASN A 48 -3.77 -9.50 -4.35
N TRP A 49 -4.88 -9.48 -5.06
CA TRP A 49 -5.22 -8.45 -6.03
C TRP A 49 -5.91 -7.27 -5.34
N PHE A 50 -5.53 -6.06 -5.74
CA PHE A 50 -6.28 -4.84 -5.47
C PHE A 50 -7.04 -4.45 -6.73
N GLY A 51 -8.33 -4.14 -6.61
CA GLY A 51 -9.14 -3.59 -7.69
C GLY A 51 -10.42 -4.38 -7.97
N MET A 52 -11.41 -3.68 -8.53
CA MET A 52 -12.75 -4.24 -8.75
C MET A 52 -12.83 -5.38 -9.78
N GLN A 53 -11.97 -5.43 -10.80
CA GLN A 53 -12.10 -6.41 -11.88
C GLN A 53 -11.45 -7.76 -11.59
N ASN A 54 -10.23 -7.79 -11.07
CA ASN A 54 -9.45 -9.02 -10.91
C ASN A 54 -9.18 -9.42 -9.45
N GLY A 55 -9.85 -8.78 -8.49
CA GLY A 55 -9.73 -9.06 -7.07
C GLY A 55 -11.01 -9.55 -6.41
N ASP A 56 -10.97 -9.62 -5.08
CA ASP A 56 -12.13 -9.83 -4.20
C ASP A 56 -13.04 -8.59 -4.09
N GLY A 57 -12.80 -7.58 -4.93
CA GLY A 57 -13.46 -6.27 -4.88
C GLY A 57 -12.82 -5.29 -3.88
N GLN A 58 -11.69 -5.64 -3.24
CA GLN A 58 -11.01 -4.72 -2.34
C GLN A 58 -10.13 -3.72 -3.11
N VAL A 59 -10.42 -2.44 -2.92
CA VAL A 59 -9.65 -1.29 -3.46
C VAL A 59 -8.69 -0.69 -2.43
N ASN A 60 -8.72 -1.22 -1.21
CA ASN A 60 -7.94 -0.76 -0.08
C ASN A 60 -7.29 -1.94 0.62
N PHE A 61 -6.04 -1.76 1.04
CA PHE A 61 -5.36 -2.69 1.93
C PHE A 61 -4.89 -1.95 3.17
N LEU A 62 -5.27 -2.47 4.34
CA LEU A 62 -4.84 -1.96 5.64
C LEU A 62 -4.11 -3.06 6.39
N SER A 63 -2.79 -2.94 6.52
CA SER A 63 -2.02 -3.78 7.43
C SER A 63 -1.79 -3.07 8.76
N ASN A 64 -2.18 -3.72 9.86
CA ASN A 64 -2.13 -3.15 11.19
C ASN A 64 -0.84 -3.58 11.93
N CYS A 65 -0.11 -2.62 12.49
CA CYS A 65 1.08 -2.83 13.33
C CYS A 65 1.00 -2.04 14.67
N LEU A 66 -0.23 -1.64 15.08
CA LEU A 66 -0.66 -0.78 16.22
C LEU A 66 -0.80 0.72 15.86
N GLU A 67 -1.78 1.42 16.45
CA GLU A 67 -2.47 2.61 15.90
C GLU A 67 -1.63 3.89 15.62
N TYR A 68 -1.58 4.28 14.34
CA TYR A 68 -1.57 5.62 13.68
C TYR A 68 -1.36 5.35 12.15
N TYR A 69 -2.01 6.10 11.24
CA TYR A 69 -2.13 5.74 9.82
C TYR A 69 -1.12 6.43 8.89
N LEU A 70 -0.37 5.68 8.08
CA LEU A 70 0.32 6.19 6.89
C LEU A 70 -0.49 5.84 5.64
N GLN A 71 -0.84 6.85 4.83
CA GLN A 71 -1.56 6.66 3.56
C GLN A 71 -0.60 6.80 2.39
N ILE A 72 -0.49 5.75 1.58
CA ILE A 72 0.25 5.78 0.31
C ILE A 72 -0.79 5.84 -0.82
N TYR A 73 -0.64 6.87 -1.67
CA TYR A 73 -1.42 7.01 -2.90
C TYR A 73 -0.62 6.39 -4.05
N MET A 74 -1.23 5.44 -4.75
CA MET A 74 -0.67 4.84 -5.96
C MET A 74 -1.56 5.22 -7.14
N PHE A 75 -0.94 5.69 -8.23
CA PHE A 75 -1.63 5.98 -9.48
C PHE A 75 -1.42 4.81 -10.44
N ALA A 76 -2.48 4.42 -11.17
CA ALA A 76 -2.33 3.51 -12.29
C ALA A 76 -1.32 4.08 -13.30
N ALA A 77 -0.31 3.28 -13.68
CA ALA A 77 0.58 3.63 -14.77
C ALA A 77 -0.05 3.12 -16.08
N ASP A 78 -0.23 4.01 -17.06
CA ASP A 78 -0.76 3.71 -18.40
C ASP A 78 0.13 2.78 -19.23
#